data_AF-A0A7Y5UAD9-F1
#
_entry.id   AF-A0A7Y5UAD9-F1
#
_cell.length_a   1.000
_cell.length_b   1.000
_cell.length_c   1.000
_cell.angle_alpha   90.00
_cell.angle_beta   90.00
_cell.angle_gamma   90.00
#
_symmetry.space_group_name_H-M   'P 1'
#
loop_
_entity.id
_entity.type
_entity.pdbx_description
1 polymer ?
#
loop_
_entity_poly.entity_id
_entity_poly.type
_entity_poly.pdbx_seq_one_letter_code
_entity_poly.pdbx_strand_id
1 'polypeptide(L)'
;MTTAEWVLAAFLAFAPPERHESAPWADPSRDHAVGRYTKIAAAIELRCGADRGCASLLAAIAIGESGLARDADEGMAPAKPSCWRRGGYRTRCDSGAAASVWQAHAFGVDEHGQHITIRRLFQDRSLAAWQTLRVARSSLARCKHQRPERRLSGLSGSCIDRDGSWVARYRLWQRLRGWEPPATEKGAADS
;
A
#
# COMPACT_ATOMS: atom_id res chain seq x y z
N MET A 1 19.16 10.10 2.66
CA MET A 1 18.15 9.10 2.28
C MET A 1 16.85 9.82 1.96
N THR A 2 16.34 9.68 0.74
CA THR A 2 15.07 10.28 0.30
C THR A 2 13.87 9.61 0.98
N THR A 3 12.66 10.11 0.72
CA THR A 3 11.45 9.44 1.20
C THR A 3 11.28 8.12 0.47
N ALA A 4 11.47 8.10 -0.86
CA ALA A 4 11.37 6.89 -1.67
C ALA A 4 12.37 5.80 -1.24
N GLU A 5 13.64 6.16 -0.98
CA GLU A 5 14.66 5.19 -0.54
C GLU A 5 14.29 4.54 0.79
N TRP A 6 13.81 5.32 1.76
CA TRP A 6 13.36 4.80 3.04
C TRP A 6 12.07 3.98 2.92
N VAL A 7 11.12 4.38 2.07
CA VAL A 7 9.90 3.60 1.82
C VAL A 7 10.24 2.26 1.18
N LEU A 8 11.17 2.25 0.22
CA LEU A 8 11.67 1.01 -0.38
C LEU A 8 12.32 0.11 0.69
N ALA A 9 13.19 0.67 1.53
CA ALA A 9 13.81 -0.07 2.62
C ALA A 9 12.75 -0.65 3.59
N ALA A 10 11.71 0.14 3.92
CA ALA A 10 10.60 -0.31 4.74
C ALA A 10 9.81 -1.45 4.06
N PHE A 11 9.53 -1.36 2.77
CA PHE A 11 8.87 -2.44 2.03
C PHE A 11 9.66 -3.73 2.10
N LEU A 12 10.97 -3.68 1.87
CA LEU A 12 11.84 -4.86 1.95
C LEU A 12 11.92 -5.44 3.37
N ALA A 13 11.85 -4.60 4.41
CA ALA A 13 11.88 -5.05 5.80
C ALA A 13 10.55 -5.65 6.28
N PHE A 14 9.41 -5.04 5.90
CA PHE A 14 8.09 -5.39 6.45
C PHE A 14 7.27 -6.32 5.55
N ALA A 15 7.54 -6.32 4.25
CA ALA A 15 6.94 -7.19 3.24
C ALA A 15 8.02 -7.75 2.28
N PRO A 16 9.00 -8.52 2.80
CA PRO A 16 10.06 -9.09 1.97
C PRO A 16 9.49 -9.99 0.88
N PRO A 17 9.95 -9.87 -0.38
CA PRO A 17 9.42 -10.66 -1.52
C PRO A 17 9.58 -12.18 -1.32
N GLU A 18 10.57 -12.60 -0.52
CA GLU A 18 10.86 -14.01 -0.20
C GLU A 18 9.66 -14.71 0.48
N ARG A 19 8.81 -13.95 1.18
CA ARG A 19 7.59 -14.52 1.82
C ARG A 19 6.56 -15.02 0.82
N HIS A 20 6.74 -14.72 -0.45
CA HIS A 20 5.72 -14.86 -1.46
C HIS A 20 6.16 -15.70 -2.66
N GLU A 21 7.42 -16.13 -2.75
CA GLU A 21 8.02 -16.79 -3.92
C GLU A 21 7.24 -18.00 -4.45
N SER A 22 6.59 -18.78 -3.58
CA SER A 22 5.82 -19.95 -3.99
C SER A 22 4.41 -19.64 -4.49
N ALA A 23 3.99 -18.37 -4.47
CA ALA A 23 2.64 -17.97 -4.79
C ALA A 23 2.48 -17.58 -6.27
N PRO A 24 1.33 -17.88 -6.91
CA PRO A 24 1.11 -17.59 -8.33
C PRO A 24 1.05 -16.09 -8.67
N TRP A 25 0.93 -15.23 -7.66
CA TRP A 25 0.90 -13.77 -7.78
C TRP A 25 2.21 -13.11 -7.34
N ALA A 26 3.24 -13.89 -7.03
CA ALA A 26 4.55 -13.37 -6.69
C ALA A 26 5.19 -12.66 -7.89
N ASP A 27 6.13 -11.77 -7.60
CA ASP A 27 7.06 -11.32 -8.63
C ASP A 27 7.93 -12.50 -9.09
N PRO A 28 8.34 -12.54 -10.37
CA PRO A 28 9.13 -13.65 -10.92
C PRO A 28 10.55 -13.72 -10.32
N SER A 29 11.02 -12.64 -9.69
CA SER A 29 12.30 -12.61 -8.98
C SER A 29 12.32 -11.47 -7.96
N ARG A 30 13.31 -11.49 -7.06
CA ARG A 30 13.59 -10.39 -6.13
C ARG A 30 13.83 -9.06 -6.85
N ASP A 31 14.58 -9.07 -7.95
CA ASP A 31 14.87 -7.84 -8.72
C ASP A 31 13.60 -7.24 -9.34
N HIS A 32 12.69 -8.09 -9.83
CA HIS A 32 11.39 -7.64 -10.30
C HIS A 32 10.56 -7.02 -9.16
N ALA A 33 10.55 -7.64 -7.98
CA ALA A 33 9.86 -7.12 -6.81
C ALA A 33 10.44 -5.77 -6.38
N VAL A 34 11.78 -5.65 -6.27
CA VAL A 34 12.48 -4.41 -5.94
C VAL A 34 12.14 -3.31 -6.95
N GLY A 35 12.21 -3.61 -8.25
CA GLY A 35 11.86 -2.64 -9.30
C GLY A 35 10.42 -2.13 -9.19
N ARG A 36 9.47 -3.01 -8.82
CA ARG A 36 8.07 -2.64 -8.58
C ARG A 36 7.89 -1.83 -7.29
N TYR A 37 8.53 -2.25 -6.20
CA TYR A 37 8.50 -1.55 -4.91
C TYR A 37 9.08 -0.15 -5.03
N THR A 38 10.14 0.04 -5.83
CA THR A 38 10.70 1.36 -6.14
C THR A 38 9.68 2.27 -6.81
N LYS A 39 8.88 1.76 -7.77
CA LYS A 39 7.82 2.55 -8.43
C LYS A 39 6.70 2.93 -7.46
N ILE A 40 6.33 2.03 -6.54
CA ILE A 40 5.35 2.31 -5.48
C ILE A 40 5.92 3.36 -4.51
N ALA A 41 7.19 3.24 -4.11
CA ALA A 41 7.86 4.19 -3.23
C ALA A 41 7.96 5.59 -3.85
N ALA A 42 8.28 5.69 -5.14
CA ALA A 42 8.28 6.94 -5.88
C ALA A 42 6.88 7.59 -5.93
N ALA A 43 5.82 6.79 -6.12
CA ALA A 43 4.45 7.29 -6.07
C ALA A 43 4.08 7.84 -4.67
N ILE A 44 4.56 7.20 -3.60
CA ILE A 44 4.38 7.71 -2.23
C ILE A 44 5.14 9.02 -2.03
N GLU A 45 6.40 9.08 -2.44
CA GLU A 45 7.22 10.31 -2.35
C GLU A 45 6.59 11.46 -3.13
N LEU A 46 6.05 11.21 -4.32
CA LEU A 46 5.35 12.24 -5.10
C LEU A 46 4.14 12.82 -4.36
N ARG A 47 3.48 12.03 -3.49
CA ARG A 47 2.31 12.47 -2.71
C ARG A 47 2.61 13.03 -1.34
N CYS A 48 3.69 12.59 -0.72
CA CYS A 48 4.04 12.95 0.64
C CYS A 48 5.25 13.89 0.75
N GLY A 49 6.06 14.03 -0.31
CA GLY A 49 7.33 14.73 -0.26
C GLY A 49 8.19 14.19 0.89
N ALA A 50 8.68 15.09 1.75
CA ALA A 50 9.47 14.76 2.94
C ALA A 50 8.64 14.35 4.17
N ASP A 51 7.30 14.35 4.13
CA ASP A 51 6.46 14.01 5.27
C ASP A 51 6.48 12.50 5.56
N ARG A 52 7.31 12.11 6.53
CA ARG A 52 7.42 10.73 7.05
C ARG A 52 6.09 10.20 7.62
N GLY A 53 5.25 11.05 8.19
CA GLY A 53 3.95 10.66 8.73
C GLY A 53 2.97 10.25 7.61
N CYS A 54 2.95 11.03 6.53
CA CYS A 54 2.21 10.70 5.31
C CYS A 54 2.75 9.43 4.64
N ALA A 55 4.07 9.35 4.45
CA ALA A 55 4.70 8.23 3.75
C ALA A 55 4.52 6.91 4.51
N SER A 56 4.70 6.92 5.84
CA SER A 56 4.48 5.74 6.70
C SER A 56 3.02 5.29 6.69
N LEU A 57 2.05 6.20 6.57
CA LEU A 57 0.62 5.85 6.46
C LEU A 57 0.34 5.11 5.14
N LEU A 58 0.78 5.67 4.00
CA LEU A 58 0.59 5.02 2.70
C LEU A 58 1.33 3.69 2.59
N ALA A 59 2.54 3.59 3.15
CA ALA A 59 3.29 2.35 3.21
C ALA A 59 2.57 1.29 4.06
N ALA A 60 2.05 1.66 5.24
CA ALA A 60 1.30 0.76 6.10
C ALA A 60 0.03 0.24 5.43
N ILE A 61 -0.70 1.09 4.69
CA ILE A 61 -1.88 0.67 3.94
C ILE A 61 -1.48 -0.28 2.82
N ALA A 62 -0.47 0.03 2.01
CA ALA A 62 -0.03 -0.85 0.92
C ALA A 62 0.35 -2.26 1.42
N ILE A 63 1.13 -2.33 2.50
CA ILE A 63 1.51 -3.60 3.13
C ILE A 63 0.29 -4.30 3.74
N GLY A 64 -0.55 -3.57 4.47
CA GLY A 64 -1.69 -4.14 5.18
C GLY A 64 -2.82 -4.62 4.28
N GLU A 65 -3.04 -3.97 3.15
CA GLU A 65 -4.11 -4.34 2.21
C GLU A 65 -3.71 -5.47 1.27
N SER A 66 -2.50 -5.43 0.71
CA SER A 66 -2.11 -6.37 -0.34
C SER A 66 -0.87 -7.21 -0.03
N GLY A 67 -0.14 -6.88 1.04
CA GLY A 67 1.22 -7.40 1.24
C GLY A 67 2.15 -7.02 0.07
N LEU A 68 1.83 -5.93 -0.64
CA LEU A 68 2.49 -5.52 -1.89
C LEU A 68 2.44 -6.59 -2.99
N ALA A 69 1.42 -7.46 -3.03
CA ALA A 69 1.30 -8.48 -4.09
C ALA A 69 1.25 -7.86 -5.49
N ARG A 70 1.88 -8.52 -6.47
CA ARG A 70 1.97 -8.01 -7.85
C ARG A 70 0.61 -7.93 -8.53
N ASP A 71 -0.24 -8.92 -8.31
CA ASP A 71 -1.59 -8.98 -8.89
C ASP A 71 -2.54 -7.90 -8.33
N ALA A 72 -2.30 -7.45 -7.10
CA ALA A 72 -2.99 -6.28 -6.53
C ALA A 72 -2.49 -4.98 -7.17
N ASP A 73 -1.19 -4.87 -7.49
CA ASP A 73 -0.58 -3.68 -8.06
C ASP A 73 -0.92 -3.49 -9.54
N GLU A 74 -0.71 -4.52 -10.36
CA GLU A 74 -0.77 -4.46 -11.82
C GLU A 74 -2.12 -4.95 -12.38
N GLY A 75 -2.97 -5.54 -11.53
CA GLY A 75 -4.13 -6.31 -11.95
C GLY A 75 -3.73 -7.64 -12.60
N MET A 76 -4.71 -8.46 -12.98
CA MET A 76 -4.45 -9.59 -13.89
C MET A 76 -4.64 -9.14 -15.35
N ALA A 77 -3.96 -9.86 -16.26
CA ALA A 77 -3.95 -9.68 -17.72
C ALA A 77 -5.30 -9.23 -18.32
N PRO A 78 -5.32 -8.52 -19.48
CA PRO A 78 -6.41 -7.63 -19.94
C PRO A 78 -7.85 -8.18 -20.01
N ALA A 79 -8.05 -9.48 -19.83
CA ALA A 79 -9.37 -10.11 -19.75
C ALA A 79 -9.95 -10.25 -18.33
N LYS A 80 -9.18 -9.99 -17.26
CA LYS A 80 -9.66 -10.11 -15.86
C LYS A 80 -9.04 -9.04 -14.95
N PRO A 81 -9.70 -7.91 -14.69
CA PRO A 81 -9.18 -6.88 -13.78
C PRO A 81 -9.25 -7.26 -12.28
N SER A 82 -9.36 -8.54 -11.93
CA SER A 82 -9.39 -9.01 -10.54
C SER A 82 -8.09 -9.75 -10.21
N CYS A 83 -7.47 -9.37 -9.09
CA CYS A 83 -6.39 -10.15 -8.48
C CYS A 83 -6.84 -11.59 -8.22
N TRP A 84 -5.88 -12.49 -8.06
CA TRP A 84 -6.09 -13.94 -8.13
C TRP A 84 -7.23 -14.42 -7.21
N ARG A 85 -8.27 -15.03 -7.81
CA ARG A 85 -9.40 -15.69 -7.14
C ARG A 85 -9.46 -17.17 -7.53
N ARG A 86 -8.57 -18.02 -6.99
CA ARG A 86 -8.74 -19.49 -7.03
C ARG A 86 -8.11 -20.15 -5.81
N GLY A 87 -8.78 -21.13 -5.20
CA GLY A 87 -8.33 -21.87 -4.02
C GLY A 87 -8.65 -21.20 -2.67
N GLY A 88 -8.05 -21.69 -1.59
CA GLY A 88 -8.23 -21.20 -0.20
C GLY A 88 -7.74 -19.76 0.07
N TYR A 89 -7.25 -19.06 -0.95
CA TYR A 89 -6.71 -17.70 -0.90
C TYR A 89 -7.70 -16.67 -1.49
N ARG A 90 -8.94 -16.68 -1.00
CA ARG A 90 -10.11 -15.99 -1.61
C ARG A 90 -10.14 -14.44 -1.54
N THR A 91 -9.17 -13.75 -0.93
CA THR A 91 -9.48 -12.48 -0.25
C THR A 91 -8.61 -11.26 -0.57
N ARG A 92 -7.87 -11.18 -1.69
CA ARG A 92 -6.96 -10.03 -1.90
C ARG A 92 -7.56 -8.78 -2.54
N CYS A 93 -8.72 -8.89 -3.21
CA CYS A 93 -9.43 -7.70 -3.72
C CYS A 93 -10.92 -7.78 -3.46
N ASP A 94 -11.46 -6.63 -3.04
CA ASP A 94 -12.88 -6.36 -2.75
C ASP A 94 -13.77 -6.51 -4.00
N SER A 95 -13.92 -7.73 -4.52
CA SER A 95 -14.86 -8.06 -5.60
C SER A 95 -14.72 -7.24 -6.88
N GLY A 96 -13.50 -6.74 -7.14
CA GLY A 96 -13.21 -5.91 -8.32
C GLY A 96 -13.56 -4.42 -8.14
N ALA A 97 -13.98 -3.99 -6.95
CA ALA A 97 -14.26 -2.60 -6.62
C ALA A 97 -13.02 -1.80 -6.16
N ALA A 98 -11.88 -2.47 -6.03
CA ALA A 98 -10.62 -1.93 -5.53
C ALA A 98 -9.47 -2.22 -6.51
N ALA A 99 -8.50 -1.31 -6.59
CA ALA A 99 -7.35 -1.39 -7.50
C ALA A 99 -6.05 -0.97 -6.82
N SER A 100 -4.91 -1.36 -7.40
CA SER A 100 -3.53 -1.10 -6.91
C SER A 100 -3.18 -1.79 -5.59
N VAL A 101 -1.90 -1.69 -5.17
CA VAL A 101 -1.43 -2.23 -3.87
C VAL A 101 -2.17 -1.67 -2.66
N TRP A 102 -2.83 -0.52 -2.79
CA TRP A 102 -3.61 0.10 -1.71
C TRP A 102 -5.07 -0.35 -1.68
N GLN A 103 -5.52 -1.18 -2.63
CA GLN A 103 -6.94 -1.54 -2.76
C GLN A 103 -7.84 -0.28 -2.82
N ALA A 104 -7.40 0.74 -3.57
CA ALA A 104 -8.10 2.00 -3.70
C ALA A 104 -9.43 1.81 -4.45
N HIS A 105 -10.53 2.29 -3.87
CA HIS A 105 -11.85 2.27 -4.51
C HIS A 105 -11.99 3.41 -5.53
N ALA A 106 -12.55 3.12 -6.69
CA ALA A 106 -12.78 4.09 -7.76
C ALA A 106 -14.06 4.90 -7.51
N PHE A 107 -13.92 6.07 -6.91
CA PHE A 107 -15.05 6.99 -6.73
C PHE A 107 -14.63 8.46 -6.73
N GLY A 108 -15.54 9.31 -7.18
CA GLY A 108 -15.34 10.75 -7.27
C GLY A 108 -14.48 11.17 -8.47
N VAL A 109 -13.82 12.32 -8.31
CA VAL A 109 -12.94 12.92 -9.32
C VAL A 109 -11.55 13.15 -8.73
N ASP A 110 -10.54 13.20 -9.59
CA ASP A 110 -9.16 13.52 -9.21
C ASP A 110 -8.92 15.04 -9.08
N GLU A 111 -7.66 15.42 -8.86
CA GLU A 111 -7.20 16.80 -8.72
C GLU A 111 -7.44 17.67 -9.96
N HIS A 112 -7.70 17.06 -11.11
CA HIS A 112 -7.98 17.72 -12.38
C HIS A 112 -9.46 17.63 -12.78
N GLY A 113 -10.33 17.17 -11.87
CA GLY A 113 -11.77 17.04 -12.11
C GLY A 113 -12.16 15.85 -13.00
N GLN A 114 -11.25 14.93 -13.30
CA GLN A 114 -11.56 13.74 -14.10
C GLN A 114 -12.07 12.60 -13.23
N HIS A 115 -13.06 11.85 -13.73
CA HIS A 115 -13.59 10.68 -13.03
C HIS A 115 -12.52 9.63 -12.75
N ILE A 116 -12.49 9.16 -11.51
CA ILE A 116 -11.59 8.09 -11.08
C ILE A 116 -12.22 6.75 -11.47
N THR A 117 -11.49 5.95 -12.23
CA THR A 117 -11.92 4.60 -12.64
C THR A 117 -10.91 3.57 -12.19
N ILE A 118 -11.35 2.32 -12.01
CA ILE A 118 -10.48 1.19 -11.65
C ILE A 118 -9.30 1.07 -12.62
N ARG A 119 -9.57 1.21 -13.92
CA ARG A 119 -8.52 1.18 -14.95
C ARG A 119 -7.45 2.24 -14.73
N ARG A 120 -7.86 3.47 -14.42
CA ARG A 120 -6.90 4.57 -14.14
C ARG A 120 -6.09 4.30 -12.88
N LEU A 121 -6.70 3.75 -11.84
CA LEU A 121 -6.00 3.40 -10.59
C LEU A 121 -4.93 2.30 -10.79
N PHE A 122 -5.16 1.33 -11.68
CA PHE A 122 -4.12 0.35 -12.06
C PHE A 122 -3.01 0.95 -12.94
N GLN A 123 -3.35 1.91 -13.81
CA GLN A 123 -2.41 2.52 -14.75
C GLN A 123 -1.53 3.61 -14.09
N ASP A 124 -2.04 4.26 -13.05
CA ASP A 124 -1.42 5.41 -12.41
C ASP A 124 -1.32 5.20 -10.88
N ARG A 125 -0.14 4.75 -10.44
CA ARG A 125 0.18 4.58 -9.01
C ARG A 125 0.12 5.89 -8.24
N SER A 126 0.40 7.01 -8.89
CA SER A 126 0.34 8.33 -8.24
C SER A 126 -1.11 8.71 -7.95
N LEU A 127 -2.03 8.48 -8.89
CA LEU A 127 -3.46 8.64 -8.67
C LEU A 127 -3.98 7.71 -7.56
N ALA A 128 -3.54 6.45 -7.56
CA ALA A 128 -3.94 5.49 -6.53
C ALA A 128 -3.44 5.88 -5.12
N ALA A 129 -2.19 6.35 -5.01
CA ALA A 129 -1.63 6.87 -3.78
C ALA A 129 -2.42 8.11 -3.29
N TRP A 130 -2.74 9.04 -4.19
CA TRP A 130 -3.53 10.22 -3.87
C TRP A 130 -4.93 9.86 -3.36
N GLN A 131 -5.64 8.98 -4.09
CA GLN A 131 -6.97 8.55 -3.73
C GLN A 131 -6.96 7.88 -2.36
N THR A 132 -6.01 6.97 -2.12
CA THR A 132 -5.85 6.29 -0.84
C THR A 132 -5.61 7.28 0.30
N LEU A 133 -4.70 8.24 0.11
CA LEU A 133 -4.40 9.27 1.11
C LEU A 133 -5.62 10.13 1.44
N ARG A 134 -6.39 10.53 0.41
CA ARG A 134 -7.64 11.29 0.56
C ARG A 134 -8.67 10.54 1.40
N VAL A 135 -8.87 9.25 1.13
CA VAL A 135 -9.82 8.42 1.89
C VAL A 135 -9.31 8.14 3.31
N ALA A 136 -8.01 7.87 3.47
CA ALA A 136 -7.41 7.66 4.79
C ALA A 136 -7.56 8.90 5.69
N ARG A 137 -7.28 10.10 5.18
CA ARG A 137 -7.50 11.37 5.90
C ARG A 137 -8.96 11.57 6.27
N SER A 138 -9.87 11.31 5.33
CA SER A 138 -11.32 11.36 5.57
C SER A 138 -11.76 10.36 6.65
N SER A 139 -11.19 9.16 6.65
CA SER A 139 -11.43 8.14 7.68
C SER A 139 -11.01 8.64 9.06
N LEU A 140 -9.78 9.16 9.19
CA LEU A 140 -9.25 9.66 10.45
C LEU A 140 -10.11 10.80 11.04
N ALA A 141 -10.64 11.68 10.18
CA ALA A 141 -11.52 12.77 10.58
C ALA A 141 -12.93 12.27 10.96
N ARG A 142 -13.55 11.43 10.12
CA ARG A 142 -14.91 10.92 10.31
C ARG A 142 -15.02 10.03 11.55
N CYS A 143 -14.03 9.16 11.77
CA CYS A 143 -14.01 8.22 12.88
C CYS A 143 -13.29 8.78 14.12
N LYS A 144 -13.15 10.10 14.27
CA LYS A 144 -12.44 10.75 15.39
C LYS A 144 -12.96 10.38 16.80
N HIS A 145 -14.24 10.00 16.89
CA HIS A 145 -14.90 9.57 18.12
C HIS A 145 -14.44 8.18 18.59
N GLN A 146 -13.81 7.40 17.72
CA GLN A 146 -13.23 6.12 18.08
C GLN A 146 -11.82 6.28 18.67
N ARG A 147 -11.35 5.21 19.32
CA ARG A 147 -9.95 5.07 19.76
C ARG A 147 -9.00 5.23 18.56
N PRO A 148 -7.81 5.83 18.74
CA PRO A 148 -6.86 6.09 17.65
C PRO A 148 -6.62 4.89 16.73
N GLU A 149 -6.51 3.69 17.29
CA GLU A 149 -6.20 2.45 16.55
C GLU A 149 -7.33 2.01 15.61
N ARG A 150 -8.55 2.53 15.81
CA ARG A 150 -9.73 2.17 15.00
C ARG A 150 -10.07 3.24 13.97
N ARG A 151 -9.47 4.43 14.02
CA ARG A 151 -9.84 5.56 13.15
C ARG A 151 -9.61 5.32 11.66
N LEU A 152 -8.81 4.33 11.29
CA LEU A 152 -8.63 3.89 9.90
C LEU A 152 -9.78 2.99 9.39
N SER A 153 -10.70 2.54 10.25
CA SER A 153 -11.81 1.68 9.83
C SER A 153 -12.70 2.30 8.77
N GLY A 154 -12.79 3.63 8.73
CA GLY A 154 -13.53 4.36 7.71
C GLY A 154 -13.01 4.13 6.28
N LEU A 155 -11.83 3.54 6.08
CA LEU A 155 -11.40 3.06 4.77
C LEU A 155 -12.38 2.03 4.17
N SER A 156 -13.11 1.27 5.01
CA SER A 156 -14.18 0.35 4.56
C SER A 156 -15.52 1.04 4.23
N GLY A 157 -15.56 2.38 4.28
CA GLY A 157 -16.78 3.16 4.05
C GLY A 157 -17.58 3.49 5.32
N SER A 158 -17.32 2.84 6.47
CA SER A 158 -18.00 3.10 7.74
C SER A 158 -17.07 3.02 8.96
N CYS A 159 -17.45 3.62 10.09
CA CYS A 159 -16.65 3.54 11.32
C CYS A 159 -16.98 2.23 12.07
N ILE A 160 -16.20 1.17 11.84
CA ILE A 160 -16.42 -0.18 12.36
C ILE A 160 -15.63 -0.39 13.67
N ASP A 161 -16.28 -0.90 14.72
CA ASP A 161 -15.69 -1.00 16.05
C ASP A 161 -15.04 -2.36 16.39
N ARG A 162 -15.32 -3.42 15.60
CA ARG A 162 -14.95 -4.81 15.93
C ARG A 162 -13.98 -5.48 14.95
N ASP A 163 -13.44 -4.74 13.98
CA ASP A 163 -12.53 -5.31 12.97
C ASP A 163 -11.07 -5.13 13.39
N GLY A 164 -10.42 -6.25 13.72
CA GLY A 164 -9.01 -6.28 14.14
C GLY A 164 -8.02 -5.91 13.03
N SER A 165 -8.43 -5.94 11.76
CA SER A 165 -7.56 -5.61 10.63
C SER A 165 -7.12 -4.13 10.66
N TRP A 166 -8.00 -3.21 11.05
CA TRP A 166 -7.68 -1.78 11.16
C TRP A 166 -6.74 -1.48 12.32
N VAL A 167 -6.88 -2.21 13.43
CA VAL A 167 -5.94 -2.12 14.56
C VAL A 167 -4.55 -2.59 14.13
N ALA A 168 -4.46 -3.67 13.36
CA ALA A 168 -3.19 -4.16 12.82
C ALA A 168 -2.54 -3.14 11.87
N ARG A 169 -3.32 -2.53 10.96
CA ARG A 169 -2.84 -1.46 10.06
C ARG A 169 -2.37 -0.23 10.82
N TYR A 170 -3.09 0.21 11.85
CA TYR A 170 -2.67 1.32 12.68
C TYR A 170 -1.35 1.02 13.42
N ARG A 171 -1.22 -0.18 13.99
CA ARG A 171 0.03 -0.60 14.65
C ARG A 171 1.20 -0.65 13.67
N LEU A 172 0.98 -1.13 12.45
CA LEU A 172 1.99 -1.10 11.40
C LEU A 172 2.38 0.33 11.03
N TRP A 173 1.40 1.24 10.91
CA TRP A 173 1.67 2.66 10.67
C TRP A 173 2.52 3.29 11.77
N GLN A 174 2.18 3.09 13.05
CA GLN A 174 3.00 3.64 14.15
C GLN A 174 4.41 3.04 14.16
N ARG A 175 4.54 1.74 13.87
CA ARG A 175 5.84 1.07 13.78
C ARG A 175 6.69 1.64 12.65
N LEU A 176 6.12 1.78 11.45
CA LEU A 176 6.78 2.38 10.30
C LEU A 176 7.17 3.83 10.59
N ARG A 177 6.30 4.61 11.23
CA ARG A 177 6.58 6.01 11.54
C ARG A 177 7.81 6.20 12.44
N GLY A 178 8.07 5.28 13.35
CA GLY A 178 9.24 5.29 14.24
C GLY A 178 10.38 4.39 13.77
N TRP A 179 10.30 3.83 12.56
CA TRP A 179 11.31 2.90 12.05
C TRP A 179 12.39 3.63 11.27
N GLU A 180 13.64 3.27 11.57
CA GLU A 180 14.81 3.65 10.78
C GLU A 180 15.45 2.38 10.21
N PRO A 181 15.92 2.41 8.95
CA PRO A 181 16.68 1.30 8.41
C PRO A 181 17.95 1.09 9.25
N PRO A 182 18.39 -0.17 9.42
CA PRO A 182 19.68 -0.42 10.06
C PRO A 182 20.77 0.33 9.30
N ALA A 183 21.71 0.92 10.04
CA ALA A 183 22.87 1.56 9.42
C ALA A 183 23.54 0.52 8.51
N THR A 184 23.69 0.85 7.23
CA THR A 184 24.54 0.05 6.36
C THR A 184 25.94 0.15 6.93
N GLU A 185 26.46 -0.95 7.46
CA GLU A 185 27.87 -1.03 7.85
C GLU A 185 28.69 -0.65 6.61
N LYS A 186 29.26 0.55 6.62
CA LYS A 186 30.24 0.97 5.63
C LYS A 186 31.51 0.18 5.90
N GLY A 187 31.74 -0.85 5.07
CA GLY A 187 33.07 -1.41 4.85
C GLY A 187 33.39 -2.71 5.59
N ALA A 188 33.09 -3.83 4.93
CA ALA A 188 34.01 -4.96 4.87
C ALA A 188 34.56 -5.03 3.44
N ALA A 189 35.29 -3.98 3.07
CA ALA A 189 36.15 -3.95 1.88
C ALA A 189 37.47 -3.37 2.36
N ASP A 190 38.23 -4.23 3.06
CA ASP A 190 39.67 -4.17 3.30
C ASP A 190 40.00 -5.31 4.29
N SER A 191 40.03 -6.55 3.79
CA SER A 191 40.72 -7.70 4.40
C SER A 191 40.99 -8.75 3.32
#